data_AF-A0A9E5Q7B1-F1
#
_entry.id   AF-A0A9E5Q7B1-F1
#
_cell.length_a   1.000
_cell.length_b   1.000
_cell.length_c   1.000
_cell.angle_alpha   90.00
_cell.angle_beta   90.00
_cell.angle_gamma   90.00
#
_symmetry.space_group_name_H-M   'P 1'
#
loop_
_entity.id
_entity.type
_entity.pdbx_description
1 polymer ?
#
loop_
_entity_poly.entity_id
_entity_poly.type
_entity_poly.pdbx_seq_one_letter_code
_entity_poly.pdbx_strand_id
1 'polypeptide(L)' 'MEIQNKLGLTSEFALRKTLEQADRYPLERLKEVYHKLLEADLSIKTGKYGAELTLSILVAELC' A
#
# COMPACT_ATOMS: atom_id res chain seq x y z
N MET A 1 -7.26 -22.23 -3.04
CA MET A 1 -7.43 -21.71 -4.41
C MET A 1 -8.55 -20.68 -4.53
N GLU A 2 -9.67 -20.77 -3.77
CA GLU A 2 -10.77 -19.81 -3.90
C GLU A 2 -10.34 -18.34 -3.74
N ILE A 3 -9.59 -18.03 -2.67
CA ILE A 3 -9.12 -16.65 -2.43
C ILE A 3 -8.16 -16.16 -3.51
N GLN A 4 -7.30 -17.04 -4.04
CA GLN A 4 -6.38 -16.71 -5.13
C GLN A 4 -7.15 -16.29 -6.39
N ASN A 5 -8.18 -17.06 -6.75
CA ASN A 5 -9.02 -16.77 -7.92
C ASN A 5 -9.82 -15.48 -7.72
N LYS A 6 -10.39 -15.27 -6.52
CA LYS A 6 -11.10 -14.03 -6.18
C LYS A 6 -10.21 -12.79 -6.22
N LEU A 7 -8.93 -12.92 -5.86
CA LEU A 7 -7.94 -11.86 -5.92
C LEU A 7 -7.30 -11.69 -7.31
N GLY A 8 -7.63 -12.54 -8.29
CA GLY A 8 -7.05 -12.51 -9.63
C GLY A 8 -5.55 -12.84 -9.66
N LEU A 9 -5.03 -13.52 -8.64
CA LEU A 9 -3.60 -13.84 -8.54
C LEU A 9 -3.25 -15.05 -9.41
N THR A 10 -2.64 -14.80 -10.56
CA THR A 10 -2.31 -15.84 -11.56
C THR A 10 -1.01 -16.60 -11.26
N SER A 11 -0.15 -16.05 -10.40
CA SER A 11 1.14 -16.64 -10.04
C SER A 11 1.14 -17.11 -8.58
N GLU A 12 1.65 -18.32 -8.35
CA GLU A 12 1.87 -18.87 -7.01
C GLU A 12 2.79 -17.98 -6.17
N PHE A 13 3.79 -17.37 -6.81
CA PHE A 13 4.68 -16.42 -6.13
C PHE A 13 3.91 -15.22 -5.58
N ALA A 14 3.00 -14.65 -6.37
CA ALA A 14 2.20 -13.50 -5.96
C ALA A 14 1.22 -13.87 -4.82
N LEU A 15 0.60 -15.05 -4.89
CA LEU A 15 -0.23 -15.58 -3.81
C LEU A 15 0.56 -15.71 -2.51
N ARG A 16 1.72 -16.38 -2.56
CA ARG A 16 2.57 -16.59 -1.39
C ARG A 16 2.98 -15.26 -0.75
N LYS A 17 3.42 -14.29 -1.56
CA LYS A 17 3.81 -12.97 -1.06
C LYS A 17 2.66 -12.19 -0.46
N THR A 18 1.48 -12.26 -1.06
CA THR A 18 0.28 -11.61 -0.53
C THR A 18 -0.09 -12.17 0.84
N LEU A 19 -0.05 -13.50 1.01
CA LEU A 19 -0.34 -14.14 2.30
C LEU A 19 0.74 -13.85 3.35
N GLU A 20 2.03 -13.88 2.97
CA GLU A 20 3.15 -13.50 3.86
C GLU A 20 3.03 -12.05 4.36
N GLN A 21 2.55 -11.13 3.51
CA GLN A 21 2.32 -9.73 3.91
C GLN A 21 1.06 -9.58 4.75
N ALA A 22 -0.05 -10.24 4.39
CA ALA A 22 -1.30 -10.14 5.12
C ALA A 22 -1.15 -10.55 6.60
N ASP A 23 -0.31 -11.53 6.90
CA ASP A 23 -0.01 -11.97 8.27
C ASP A 23 0.74 -10.90 9.10
N ARG A 24 1.52 -10.04 8.45
CA ARG A 24 2.37 -9.02 9.11
C ARG A 24 1.69 -7.66 9.25
N TYR A 25 0.61 -7.41 8.52
CA TYR A 25 -0.05 -6.11 8.46
C TYR A 25 -1.51 -6.22 8.91
N PRO A 26 -1.81 -5.93 10.20
CA PRO A 26 -3.17 -5.90 10.71
C PRO A 26 -4.07 -4.92 9.95
N LEU A 27 -5.37 -5.18 9.93
CA LEU A 27 -6.34 -4.36 9.20
C LEU A 27 -6.30 -2.88 9.59
N GLU A 28 -6.13 -2.56 10.87
CA GLU A 28 -6.05 -1.16 11.32
C GLU A 28 -4.81 -0.46 10.76
N ARG A 29 -3.66 -1.14 10.72
CA ARG A 29 -2.45 -0.60 10.08
C ARG A 29 -2.67 -0.38 8.59
N LEU A 30 -3.35 -1.29 7.89
CA LEU A 30 -3.67 -1.11 6.48
C LEU A 30 -4.51 0.15 6.24
N LYS A 31 -5.53 0.42 7.07
CA LYS A 31 -6.34 1.64 6.96
C LYS A 31 -5.49 2.91 7.10
N GLU A 32 -4.55 2.93 8.05
CA GLU A 32 -3.61 4.04 8.21
C GLU A 32 -2.78 4.25 6.95
N VAL A 33 -2.22 3.17 6.38
CA VAL A 33 -1.45 3.24 5.13
C VAL A 33 -2.29 3.82 3.98
N TYR A 34 -3.56 3.41 3.84
CA TYR A 34 -4.46 3.96 2.83
C TYR A 34 -4.73 5.46 3.01
N HIS A 35 -4.90 5.94 4.24
CA HIS A 35 -5.04 7.38 4.48
C HIS A 35 -3.76 8.14 4.10
N LYS A 36 -2.58 7.60 4.42
CA LYS A 36 -1.29 8.21 4.06
C LYS A 36 -1.05 8.23 2.55
N LEU A 37 -1.45 7.18 1.84
CA LEU A 37 -1.42 7.16 0.38
C LEU A 37 -2.33 8.24 -0.23
N LEU A 38 -3.53 8.44 0.33
CA LEU A 38 -4.45 9.49 -0.13
C LEU A 38 -3.90 10.89 0.16
N GLU A 39 -3.31 11.11 1.34
CA GLU A 39 -2.67 12.38 1.69
C GLU A 39 -1.52 12.73 0.75
N ALA A 40 -0.71 11.74 0.39
CA ALA A 40 0.37 11.87 -0.59
C ALA A 40 -0.16 12.22 -1.98
N ASP A 41 -1.17 11.48 -2.48
CA ASP A 41 -1.80 11.72 -3.79
C ASP A 41 -2.36 13.16 -3.89
N LEU A 42 -3.09 13.60 -2.86
CA LEU A 42 -3.61 14.95 -2.79
C LEU A 42 -2.49 16.00 -2.79
N SER A 43 -1.46 15.80 -1.97
CA SER A 43 -0.33 16.75 -1.88
C SER A 43 0.39 16.94 -3.21
N ILE A 44 0.51 15.87 -4.01
CA ILE A 44 1.08 15.92 -5.36
C ILE A 44 0.11 16.66 -6.31
N LYS A 45 -1.16 16.25 -6.34
CA LYS A 45 -2.16 16.80 -7.28
C LYS A 45 -2.48 18.27 -7.03
N THR A 46 -2.39 18.74 -5.79
CA THR A 46 -2.60 20.15 -5.45
C THR A 46 -1.34 20.99 -5.55
N GLY A 47 -0.19 20.38 -5.86
CA GLY A 47 1.10 21.08 -5.92
C GLY A 47 1.62 21.55 -4.56
N LYS A 48 1.17 20.94 -3.45
CA LYS A 48 1.66 21.28 -2.09
C LYS A 48 3.15 20.99 -1.95
N TYR A 49 3.57 19.84 -2.47
CA TYR A 49 4.97 19.41 -2.56
C TYR A 49 5.21 18.71 -3.90
N GLY A 50 6.48 18.66 -4.33
CA GLY A 50 6.88 17.85 -5.48
C GLY A 50 6.68 16.35 -5.23
N ALA A 51 6.54 15.56 -6.30
CA ALA A 51 6.28 14.13 -6.22
C ALA A 51 7.37 13.36 -5.45
N GLU A 52 8.64 13.64 -5.72
CA GLU A 52 9.78 12.96 -5.08
C GLU A 52 9.83 13.22 -3.57
N LEU A 53 9.66 14.47 -3.15
CA LEU A 53 9.62 14.83 -1.72
C LEU A 53 8.42 14.18 -1.04
N THR A 54 7.25 14.19 -1.68
CA THR A 54 6.03 13.58 -1.13
C THR A 54 6.20 12.08 -0.92
N LEU A 55 6.78 11.38 -1.89
CA LEU A 55 7.06 9.94 -1.77
C LEU A 55 8.09 9.66 -0.68
N SER A 56 9.11 10.51 -0.53
CA SER A 56 10.11 10.37 0.54
C SER A 56 9.47 10.50 1.93
N ILE A 57 8.58 11.48 2.11
CA ILE A 57 7.80 11.66 3.35
C ILE A 57 6.93 10.42 3.59
N LEU A 58 6.16 9.98 2.59
CA LEU A 58 5.30 8.81 2.70
C LEU A 58 6.08 7.56 3.16
N VAL A 59 7.23 7.27 2.53
CA VAL A 59 8.06 6.12 2.92
C VAL A 59 8.53 6.27 4.38
N ALA A 60 8.97 7.47 4.78
CA ALA A 60 9.39 7.72 6.15
C ALA A 60 8.27 7.53 7.18
N GLU A 61 7.01 7.83 6.83
CA GLU A 61 5.84 7.63 7.71
C GLU A 61 5.35 6.17 7.75
N LEU A 62 5.69 5.36 6.75
CA LEU A 62 5.27 3.96 6.65
C LEU A 62 6.26 2.96 7.28
N CYS A 63 7.54 3.35 7.43
CA CYS A 63 8.58 2.64 8.16
C CYS A 63 8.27 2.52 9.66
#